data_AF-A0A9N9E805-F1
#
_entry.id   AF-A0A9N9E805-F1
#
_cell.length_a   1.000
_cell.length_b   1.000
_cell.length_c   1.000
_cell.angle_alpha   90.00
_cell.angle_beta   90.00
_cell.angle_gamma   90.00
#
_symmetry.space_group_name_H-M   'P 1'
#
loop_
_entity.id
_entity.type
_entity.pdbx_description
1 polymer ?
#
loop_
_entity_poly.entity_id
_entity_poly.type
_entity_poly.pdbx_seq_one_letter_code
_entity_poly.pdbx_strand_id
1 'polypeptide(L)'
;MNGLSLASKKSIRDDFTNKIPELKKTLNSITEFDYEFIVDFSKIHADCIKAVPDNKEWITKSLGNIAFQYFESLISNIDKVTKNDDLVRSDFVKITNNREIHFLTDSEIQNYNETVILDGNIYIKARPSNYGTNSGGVGYNILDLLKSSDEVLPLVTKKNIRDSWEQQIPSLKKSLKQALGEDYEFVINWEDVYLKAISAKKDCIDWVTSRLGEIVYAYFESLIKYMNDNAKKDDLIRSEFVNVIHTKKFYFVYDEDINDYNAIEVKDGELYIKVKPESLGTNSSIGYNIVDVIKDPNDVLPLRTKKSIRDEWEKEIPGLKKQLKQCLGEDYQFKVDFSEIYVQIIKANEYNTDWFSRSLGNVIFQYFSSLIKNIENYTKKDDLVRQEFLDLTSTRSFHLVVDNEVEDYHDVKIMDGGLYIMVNPERFGNNASPGYDIVERLHAPDSVLPVITKVNIRYQWTKKIPALKKKLKDAVREEIEFVVDFDNIFEIAKKNSNDGGNWHKSQLGETVYGYFESLVANIIKDDMVRDNFVEIVTTKKIYLIFDEEVTNYNDLLVKDGALYIRVGPSYLGTNSNNIGYNIIDV
;
A
#
# COMPACT_ATOMS: atom_id res chain seq x y z
N MET A 1 2.68 -78.62 13.91
CA MET A 1 2.79 -79.60 12.80
C MET A 1 1.99 -80.90 13.02
N ASN A 2 1.62 -81.26 14.26
CA ASN A 2 0.71 -82.38 14.51
C ASN A 2 -0.66 -82.09 13.86
N GLY A 3 -1.26 -83.07 13.19
CA GLY A 3 -2.55 -82.91 12.48
C GLY A 3 -2.47 -82.43 11.02
N LEU A 4 -1.30 -82.03 10.51
CA LEU A 4 -1.12 -81.64 9.11
C LEU A 4 -0.85 -82.85 8.20
N SER A 5 -1.39 -82.79 6.98
CA SER A 5 -1.16 -83.80 5.93
C SER A 5 0.32 -83.80 5.45
N LEU A 6 0.74 -84.88 4.79
CA LEU A 6 2.08 -84.95 4.18
C LEU A 6 2.29 -83.86 3.11
N ALA A 7 1.25 -83.54 2.33
CA ALA A 7 1.31 -82.47 1.33
C ALA A 7 1.52 -81.09 1.97
N SER A 8 0.83 -80.81 3.08
CA SER A 8 1.00 -79.57 3.83
C SER A 8 2.38 -79.46 4.47
N LYS A 9 2.85 -80.54 5.10
CA LYS A 9 4.21 -80.61 5.66
C LYS A 9 5.27 -80.39 4.58
N LYS A 10 5.05 -80.96 3.38
CA LYS A 10 5.94 -80.75 2.23
C LYS A 10 5.96 -79.29 1.79
N SER A 11 4.81 -78.65 1.56
CA SER A 11 4.77 -77.22 1.19
C SER A 11 5.38 -76.33 2.27
N ILE A 12 5.10 -76.58 3.56
CA ILE A 12 5.74 -75.82 4.65
C ILE A 12 7.26 -75.95 4.59
N ARG A 13 7.78 -77.17 4.47
CA ARG A 13 9.23 -77.39 4.38
C ARG A 13 9.83 -76.71 3.15
N ASP A 14 9.28 -77.01 1.98
CA ASP A 14 9.88 -76.64 0.69
C ASP A 14 9.73 -75.13 0.40
N ASP A 15 8.58 -74.54 0.73
CA ASP A 15 8.25 -73.16 0.37
C ASP A 15 8.40 -72.15 1.50
N PHE A 16 8.28 -72.57 2.77
CA PHE A 16 8.42 -71.67 3.92
C PHE A 16 9.72 -71.88 4.66
N THR A 17 9.95 -73.05 5.27
CA THR A 17 11.12 -73.32 6.11
C THR A 17 12.44 -73.11 5.36
N ASN A 18 12.53 -73.54 4.10
CA ASN A 18 13.74 -73.39 3.31
C ASN A 18 13.98 -71.95 2.82
N LYS A 19 12.92 -71.14 2.62
CA LYS A 19 13.03 -69.79 2.05
C LYS A 19 13.04 -68.66 3.08
N ILE A 20 12.43 -68.86 4.25
CA ILE A 20 12.35 -67.85 5.32
C ILE A 20 13.72 -67.30 5.78
N PRO A 21 14.85 -68.05 5.74
CA PRO A 21 16.15 -67.48 6.10
C PRO A 21 16.58 -66.31 5.20
N GLU A 22 16.15 -66.27 3.94
CA GLU A 22 16.45 -65.16 3.02
C GLU A 22 15.72 -63.89 3.45
N LEU A 23 14.44 -63.98 3.82
CA LEU A 23 13.68 -62.85 4.36
C LEU A 23 14.23 -62.37 5.70
N LYS A 24 14.65 -63.29 6.57
CA LYS A 24 15.35 -62.97 7.82
C LYS A 24 16.63 -62.17 7.55
N LYS A 25 17.45 -62.62 6.59
CA LYS A 25 18.67 -61.93 6.20
C LYS A 25 18.38 -60.52 5.68
N THR A 26 17.36 -60.37 4.84
CA THR A 26 16.93 -59.04 4.34
C THR A 26 16.53 -58.14 5.50
N LEU A 27 15.62 -58.58 6.37
CA LEU A 27 15.17 -57.77 7.50
C LEU A 27 16.31 -57.44 8.48
N ASN A 28 17.20 -58.39 8.77
CA ASN A 28 18.39 -58.14 9.59
C ASN A 28 19.31 -57.11 8.94
N SER A 29 19.55 -57.19 7.62
CA SER A 29 20.40 -56.22 6.92
C SER A 29 19.87 -54.79 6.96
N ILE A 30 18.56 -54.64 7.14
CA ILE A 30 17.87 -53.35 7.24
C ILE A 30 17.83 -52.85 8.67
N THR A 31 17.52 -53.72 9.62
CA THR A 31 17.19 -53.35 11.02
C THR A 31 18.36 -53.52 11.98
N GLU A 32 19.39 -54.28 11.58
CA GLU A 32 20.50 -54.75 12.41
C GLU A 32 20.08 -55.71 13.53
N PHE A 33 18.86 -56.25 13.47
CA PHE A 33 18.32 -57.17 14.46
C PHE A 33 17.74 -58.44 13.83
N ASP A 34 17.86 -59.54 14.57
CA ASP A 34 17.21 -60.80 14.23
C ASP A 34 15.74 -60.78 14.66
N TYR A 35 14.85 -61.10 13.72
CA TYR A 35 13.42 -61.24 13.96
C TYR A 35 13.00 -62.72 13.93
N GLU A 36 12.09 -63.08 14.82
CA GLU A 36 11.43 -64.37 14.83
C GLU A 36 10.15 -64.36 14.00
N PHE A 37 9.95 -65.40 13.19
CA PHE A 37 8.79 -65.54 12.30
C PHE A 37 7.93 -66.68 12.86
N ILE A 38 6.79 -66.32 13.44
CA ILE A 38 5.96 -67.22 14.24
C ILE A 38 4.69 -67.55 13.47
N VAL A 39 4.45 -68.85 13.24
CA VAL A 39 3.31 -69.34 12.45
C VAL A 39 2.76 -70.63 13.07
N ASP A 40 1.48 -70.63 13.46
CA ASP A 40 0.77 -71.88 13.74
C ASP A 40 0.06 -72.40 12.49
N PHE A 41 0.82 -73.12 11.67
CA PHE A 41 0.31 -73.74 10.45
C PHE A 41 -0.86 -74.69 10.68
N SER A 42 -0.95 -75.32 11.86
CA SER A 42 -2.01 -76.29 12.15
C SER A 42 -3.34 -75.56 12.35
N LYS A 43 -3.30 -74.44 13.07
CA LYS A 43 -4.45 -73.54 13.25
C LYS A 43 -4.87 -72.86 11.95
N ILE A 44 -3.94 -72.24 11.23
CA ILE A 44 -4.24 -71.56 9.95
C ILE A 44 -4.90 -72.54 8.97
N HIS A 45 -4.36 -73.77 8.85
CA HIS A 45 -4.94 -74.79 7.98
C HIS A 45 -6.37 -75.16 8.37
N ALA A 46 -6.62 -75.38 9.67
CA ALA A 46 -7.94 -75.70 10.19
C ALA A 46 -8.95 -74.57 9.95
N ASP A 47 -8.57 -73.33 10.23
CA ASP A 47 -9.42 -72.15 10.07
C ASP A 47 -9.78 -71.93 8.59
N CYS A 48 -8.81 -72.02 7.68
CA CYS A 48 -9.02 -71.79 6.25
C CYS A 48 -9.87 -72.90 5.60
N ILE A 49 -9.67 -74.17 5.96
CA ILE A 49 -10.52 -75.27 5.46
C ILE A 49 -11.94 -75.14 6.00
N LYS A 50 -12.11 -74.73 7.26
CA LYS A 50 -13.44 -74.50 7.83
C LYS A 50 -14.16 -73.37 7.09
N ALA A 51 -13.45 -72.32 6.70
CA ALA A 51 -14.01 -71.17 6.00
C ALA A 51 -14.29 -71.44 4.51
N VAL A 52 -13.44 -72.19 3.81
CA VAL A 52 -13.59 -72.52 2.38
C VAL A 52 -13.32 -74.00 2.11
N PRO A 53 -14.27 -74.89 2.44
CA PRO A 53 -14.07 -76.34 2.31
C PRO A 53 -13.71 -76.78 0.88
N ASP A 54 -14.26 -76.12 -0.13
CA ASP A 54 -14.05 -76.44 -1.55
C ASP A 54 -12.60 -76.21 -2.00
N ASN A 55 -11.87 -75.32 -1.33
CA ASN A 55 -10.46 -75.02 -1.62
C ASN A 55 -9.49 -75.87 -0.79
N LYS A 56 -9.98 -76.89 -0.05
CA LYS A 56 -9.16 -77.71 0.85
C LYS A 56 -7.91 -78.28 0.19
N GLU A 57 -8.00 -78.78 -1.03
CA GLU A 57 -6.85 -79.37 -1.72
C GLU A 57 -5.78 -78.31 -2.01
N TRP A 58 -6.18 -77.15 -2.55
CA TRP A 58 -5.28 -76.05 -2.85
C TRP A 58 -4.62 -75.49 -1.57
N ILE A 59 -5.42 -75.20 -0.53
CA ILE A 59 -4.92 -74.75 0.77
C ILE A 59 -3.92 -75.76 1.34
N THR A 60 -4.23 -77.05 1.27
CA THR A 60 -3.38 -78.12 1.80
C THR A 60 -2.04 -78.20 1.04
N LYS A 61 -2.03 -77.98 -0.28
CA LYS A 61 -0.83 -78.06 -1.12
C LYS A 61 -0.01 -76.77 -1.17
N SER A 62 -0.60 -75.62 -0.84
CA SER A 62 0.04 -74.30 -0.96
C SER A 62 0.22 -73.57 0.37
N LEU A 63 -0.05 -74.23 1.50
CA LEU A 63 -0.02 -73.65 2.84
C LEU A 63 1.30 -72.95 3.18
N GLY A 64 2.45 -73.56 2.85
CA GLY A 64 3.76 -72.96 3.08
C GLY A 64 4.04 -71.79 2.15
N ASN A 65 3.75 -71.97 0.86
CA ASN A 65 3.97 -70.94 -0.16
C ASN A 65 3.16 -69.67 0.10
N ILE A 66 1.88 -69.81 0.47
CA ILE A 66 1.03 -68.66 0.78
C ILE A 66 1.57 -67.91 2.00
N ALA A 67 1.88 -68.61 3.10
CA ALA A 67 2.48 -67.98 4.28
C ALA A 67 3.77 -67.23 3.94
N PHE A 68 4.65 -67.82 3.13
CA PHE A 68 5.86 -67.15 2.66
C PHE A 68 5.56 -65.85 1.91
N GLN A 69 4.58 -65.84 0.99
CA GLN A 69 4.19 -64.63 0.25
C GLN A 69 3.71 -63.49 1.16
N TYR A 70 2.98 -63.80 2.24
CA TYR A 70 2.57 -62.79 3.23
C TYR A 70 3.78 -62.11 3.89
N PHE A 71 4.76 -62.89 4.33
CA PHE A 71 5.98 -62.34 4.90
C PHE A 71 6.84 -61.63 3.86
N GLU A 72 6.99 -62.18 2.66
CA GLU A 72 7.75 -61.57 1.57
C GLU A 72 7.23 -60.16 1.25
N SER A 73 5.90 -60.01 1.15
CA SER A 73 5.25 -58.72 0.94
C SER A 73 5.52 -57.74 2.10
N LEU A 74 5.35 -58.18 3.35
CA LEU A 74 5.65 -57.36 4.52
C LEU A 74 7.11 -56.87 4.51
N ILE A 75 8.07 -57.78 4.35
CA ILE A 75 9.50 -57.46 4.38
C ILE A 75 9.88 -56.56 3.20
N SER A 76 9.30 -56.78 2.02
CA SER A 76 9.50 -55.90 0.86
C SER A 76 9.03 -54.48 1.14
N ASN A 77 7.87 -54.30 1.78
CA ASN A 77 7.37 -52.99 2.16
C ASN A 77 8.19 -52.34 3.28
N ILE A 78 8.68 -53.12 4.25
CA ILE A 78 9.62 -52.62 5.27
C ILE A 78 10.92 -52.14 4.62
N ASP A 79 11.57 -52.95 3.77
CA ASP A 79 12.80 -52.58 3.04
C ASP A 79 12.59 -51.28 2.26
N LYS A 80 11.49 -51.19 1.51
CA LYS A 80 11.16 -50.02 0.70
C LYS A 80 11.14 -48.72 1.52
N VAL A 81 10.64 -48.75 2.75
CA VAL A 81 10.46 -47.53 3.55
C VAL A 81 11.61 -47.25 4.52
N THR A 82 12.39 -48.26 4.92
CA THR A 82 13.45 -48.11 5.94
C THR A 82 14.86 -48.08 5.36
N LYS A 83 15.14 -48.76 4.24
CA LYS A 83 16.50 -49.00 3.72
C LYS A 83 17.34 -47.74 3.52
N ASN A 84 16.69 -46.65 3.10
CA ASN A 84 17.32 -45.37 2.81
C ASN A 84 16.83 -44.25 3.73
N ASP A 85 16.21 -44.59 4.86
CA ASP A 85 15.61 -43.60 5.77
C ASP A 85 15.88 -43.98 7.23
N ASP A 86 16.94 -43.40 7.79
CA ASP A 86 17.41 -43.68 9.15
C ASP A 86 16.36 -43.38 10.22
N LEU A 87 15.52 -42.35 10.02
CA LEU A 87 14.43 -42.01 10.94
C LEU A 87 13.38 -43.12 10.96
N VAL A 88 12.93 -43.54 9.76
CA VAL A 88 11.92 -44.60 9.64
C VAL A 88 12.46 -45.92 10.17
N ARG A 89 13.72 -46.26 9.85
CA ARG A 89 14.38 -47.45 10.40
C ARG A 89 14.46 -47.42 11.92
N SER A 90 14.93 -46.32 12.50
CA SER A 90 15.09 -46.17 13.95
C SER A 90 13.75 -46.31 14.67
N ASP A 91 12.70 -45.63 14.18
CA ASP A 91 11.36 -45.71 14.78
C ASP A 91 10.75 -47.10 14.57
N PHE A 92 10.97 -47.75 13.42
CA PHE A 92 10.56 -49.14 13.19
C PHE A 92 11.15 -50.08 14.23
N VAL A 93 12.48 -50.04 14.43
CA VAL A 93 13.18 -50.86 15.43
C VAL A 93 12.68 -50.59 16.85
N LYS A 94 12.49 -49.30 17.20
CA LYS A 94 12.00 -48.89 18.51
C LYS A 94 10.61 -49.45 18.80
N ILE A 95 9.71 -49.39 17.82
CA ILE A 95 8.31 -49.80 17.94
C ILE A 95 8.15 -51.33 17.88
N THR A 96 9.07 -52.03 17.22
CA THR A 96 9.03 -53.50 17.06
C THR A 96 10.09 -54.18 17.93
N ASN A 97 10.23 -53.72 19.17
CA ASN A 97 11.31 -54.06 20.09
C ASN A 97 11.35 -55.53 20.53
N ASN A 98 10.22 -56.25 20.49
CA ASN A 98 10.20 -57.70 20.76
C ASN A 98 10.77 -58.52 19.60
N ARG A 99 10.80 -57.93 18.40
CA ARG A 99 11.35 -58.54 17.17
C ARG A 99 10.64 -59.82 16.76
N GLU A 100 9.34 -59.91 16.98
CA GLU A 100 8.52 -61.02 16.54
C GLU A 100 7.55 -60.59 15.45
N ILE A 101 7.41 -61.43 14.43
CA ILE A 101 6.41 -61.29 13.36
C ILE A 101 5.51 -62.53 13.36
N HIS A 102 4.27 -62.33 13.76
CA HIS A 102 3.26 -63.37 13.89
C HIS A 102 2.38 -63.41 12.65
N PHE A 103 2.17 -64.60 12.08
CA PHE A 103 1.17 -64.81 11.04
C PHE A 103 0.02 -65.66 11.57
N LEU A 104 -1.18 -65.10 11.54
CA LEU A 104 -2.39 -65.73 12.08
C LEU A 104 -3.62 -65.47 11.19
N THR A 105 -4.65 -66.25 11.46
CA THR A 105 -5.98 -66.12 10.87
C THR A 105 -6.92 -65.33 11.79
N ASP A 106 -7.66 -64.38 11.23
CA ASP A 106 -8.64 -63.56 11.95
C ASP A 106 -9.92 -63.41 11.11
N SER A 107 -11.05 -63.89 11.60
CA SER A 107 -12.34 -63.82 10.88
C SER A 107 -12.98 -62.45 10.91
N GLU A 108 -12.56 -61.59 11.86
CA GLU A 108 -13.19 -60.30 12.13
C GLU A 108 -12.64 -59.17 11.25
N ILE A 109 -11.48 -59.38 10.61
CA ILE A 109 -10.93 -58.37 9.70
C ILE A 109 -11.82 -58.23 8.47
N GLN A 110 -12.09 -56.98 8.07
CA GLN A 110 -12.98 -56.69 6.95
C GLN A 110 -12.30 -56.96 5.59
N ASN A 111 -10.99 -56.72 5.51
CA ASN A 111 -10.17 -56.87 4.30
C ASN A 111 -9.65 -58.31 4.10
N TYR A 112 -8.90 -58.52 3.01
CA TYR A 112 -8.20 -59.80 2.74
C TYR A 112 -7.15 -60.12 3.78
N ASN A 113 -6.44 -59.09 4.22
CA ASN A 113 -5.42 -59.13 5.25
C ASN A 113 -5.31 -57.77 5.94
N GLU A 114 -4.66 -57.78 7.09
CA GLU A 114 -4.39 -56.60 7.90
C GLU A 114 -3.01 -56.77 8.56
N THR A 115 -2.21 -55.70 8.55
CA THR A 115 -1.00 -55.61 9.35
C THR A 115 -1.28 -54.71 10.54
N VAL A 116 -0.94 -55.17 11.75
CA VAL A 116 -1.00 -54.35 12.96
C VAL A 116 0.29 -54.51 13.76
N ILE A 117 0.65 -53.47 14.52
CA ILE A 117 1.71 -53.54 15.52
C ILE A 117 1.06 -53.43 16.88
N LEU A 118 1.27 -54.43 17.74
CA LEU A 118 0.69 -54.49 19.08
C LEU A 118 1.76 -54.96 20.05
N ASP A 119 1.93 -54.23 21.15
CA ASP A 119 2.83 -54.55 22.27
C ASP A 119 4.27 -54.90 21.84
N GLY A 120 4.79 -54.27 20.79
CA GLY A 120 6.15 -54.52 20.29
C GLY A 120 6.29 -55.61 19.21
N ASN A 121 5.18 -56.27 18.84
CA ASN A 121 5.14 -57.34 17.84
C ASN A 121 4.43 -56.88 16.56
N ILE A 122 4.85 -57.42 15.42
CA ILE A 122 4.13 -57.26 14.16
C ILE A 122 3.18 -58.46 13.98
N TYR A 123 1.91 -58.20 13.68
CA TYR A 123 0.94 -59.24 13.34
C TYR A 123 0.49 -59.06 11.89
N ILE A 124 0.65 -60.13 11.11
CA ILE A 124 -0.03 -60.30 9.82
C ILE A 124 -1.27 -61.13 10.10
N LYS A 125 -2.44 -60.54 9.83
CA LYS A 125 -3.73 -61.22 9.95
C LYS A 125 -4.27 -61.50 8.57
N ALA A 126 -4.59 -62.76 8.27
CA ALA A 126 -5.27 -63.14 7.03
C ALA A 126 -6.70 -63.58 7.32
N ARG A 127 -7.65 -63.18 6.47
CA ARG A 127 -9.03 -63.63 6.59
C ARG A 127 -9.12 -65.08 6.11
N PRO A 128 -9.60 -66.03 6.94
CA PRO A 128 -9.63 -67.46 6.58
C PRO A 128 -10.32 -67.75 5.24
N SER A 129 -11.41 -67.03 4.94
CA SER A 129 -12.17 -67.20 3.69
C SER A 129 -11.43 -66.73 2.44
N ASN A 130 -10.39 -65.92 2.61
CA ASN A 130 -9.64 -65.27 1.53
C ASN A 130 -8.14 -65.59 1.58
N TYR A 131 -7.77 -66.68 2.26
CA TYR A 131 -6.37 -67.04 2.48
C TYR A 131 -5.58 -67.13 1.17
N GLY A 132 -4.50 -66.35 1.07
CA GLY A 132 -3.64 -66.28 -0.12
C GLY A 132 -4.13 -65.33 -1.22
N THR A 133 -5.28 -64.68 -1.02
CA THR A 133 -5.74 -63.60 -1.91
C THR A 133 -5.13 -62.28 -1.46
N ASN A 134 -4.60 -61.49 -2.41
CA ASN A 134 -3.98 -60.19 -2.16
C ASN A 134 -2.87 -60.19 -1.08
N SER A 135 -2.13 -61.30 -0.96
CA SER A 135 -0.98 -61.41 -0.05
C SER A 135 0.11 -60.38 -0.34
N GLY A 136 0.19 -59.86 -1.58
CA GLY A 136 1.12 -58.78 -1.97
C GLY A 136 0.83 -57.40 -1.35
N GLY A 137 -0.32 -57.22 -0.68
CA GLY A 137 -0.72 -55.94 -0.05
C GLY A 137 -0.30 -55.79 1.41
N VAL A 138 0.36 -56.78 1.98
CA VAL A 138 0.70 -56.81 3.41
C VAL A 138 1.76 -55.75 3.71
N GLY A 139 1.51 -54.93 4.72
CA GLY A 139 2.45 -53.89 5.13
C GLY A 139 2.46 -52.64 4.24
N TYR A 140 1.52 -52.46 3.31
CA TYR A 140 1.40 -51.18 2.57
C TYR A 140 1.19 -49.97 3.48
N ASN A 141 0.57 -50.17 4.64
CA ASN A 141 0.33 -49.14 5.66
C ASN A 141 1.40 -49.14 6.76
N ILE A 142 2.57 -49.75 6.56
CA ILE A 142 3.56 -49.91 7.64
C ILE A 142 3.99 -48.57 8.25
N LEU A 143 4.09 -47.49 7.47
CA LEU A 143 4.41 -46.16 7.99
C LEU A 143 3.33 -45.60 8.92
N ASP A 144 2.06 -45.91 8.66
CA ASP A 144 0.93 -45.46 9.47
C ASP A 144 0.88 -46.22 10.80
N LEU A 145 1.39 -47.46 10.82
CA LEU A 145 1.46 -48.30 12.01
C LEU A 145 2.64 -47.94 12.93
N LEU A 146 3.63 -47.20 12.44
CA LEU A 146 4.79 -46.75 13.21
C LEU A 146 4.46 -45.51 14.03
N LYS A 147 3.49 -45.64 14.94
CA LYS A 147 3.16 -44.63 15.94
C LYS A 147 3.47 -45.17 17.33
N SER A 148 4.41 -44.53 18.03
CA SER A 148 4.57 -44.75 19.46
C SER A 148 3.32 -44.25 20.20
N SER A 149 2.84 -44.98 21.22
CA SER A 149 1.68 -44.56 22.04
C SER A 149 1.86 -43.18 22.67
N ASP A 150 3.12 -42.81 22.89
CA ASP A 150 3.50 -41.61 23.65
C ASP A 150 3.83 -40.41 22.77
N GLU A 151 3.76 -40.55 21.43
CA GLU A 151 4.14 -39.50 20.49
C GLU A 151 2.93 -38.87 19.79
N VAL A 152 2.87 -37.54 19.80
CA VAL A 152 1.80 -36.76 19.18
C VAL A 152 1.87 -36.85 17.65
N LEU A 153 3.07 -36.67 17.08
CA LEU A 153 3.31 -36.67 15.64
C LEU A 153 3.53 -38.09 15.10
N PRO A 154 2.69 -38.57 14.16
CA PRO A 154 2.96 -39.82 13.45
C PRO A 154 4.29 -39.76 12.70
N LEU A 155 4.94 -40.91 12.51
CA LEU A 155 6.21 -41.00 11.78
C LEU A 155 6.13 -40.41 10.38
N VAL A 156 5.03 -40.65 9.65
CA VAL A 156 4.80 -40.06 8.32
C VAL A 156 4.82 -38.52 8.38
N THR A 157 4.28 -37.92 9.44
CA THR A 157 4.31 -36.47 9.66
C THR A 157 5.72 -36.00 10.00
N LYS A 158 6.43 -36.67 10.91
CA LYS A 158 7.83 -36.34 11.24
C LYS A 158 8.73 -36.39 10.01
N LYS A 159 8.58 -37.44 9.20
CA LYS A 159 9.31 -37.60 7.95
C LYS A 159 9.02 -36.44 7.00
N ASN A 160 7.74 -36.06 6.83
CA ASN A 160 7.38 -34.91 6.00
C ASN A 160 7.95 -33.58 6.55
N ILE A 161 7.95 -33.36 7.86
CA ILE A 161 8.59 -32.19 8.48
C ILE A 161 10.09 -32.19 8.18
N ARG A 162 10.80 -33.30 8.37
CA ARG A 162 12.22 -33.40 8.04
C ARG A 162 12.50 -33.07 6.57
N ASP A 163 11.79 -33.74 5.66
CA ASP A 163 12.07 -33.69 4.22
C ASP A 163 11.61 -32.36 3.58
N SER A 164 10.44 -31.84 3.98
CA SER A 164 9.86 -30.64 3.38
C SER A 164 10.20 -29.35 4.13
N TRP A 165 10.43 -29.42 5.44
CA TRP A 165 10.79 -28.25 6.25
C TRP A 165 12.28 -28.23 6.59
N GLU A 166 12.78 -29.17 7.40
CA GLU A 166 14.13 -29.09 7.98
C GLU A 166 15.24 -29.05 6.92
N GLN A 167 15.13 -29.86 5.88
CA GLN A 167 16.11 -29.88 4.79
C GLN A 167 16.04 -28.64 3.90
N GLN A 168 14.87 -28.01 3.77
CA GLN A 168 14.67 -26.87 2.88
C GLN A 168 14.87 -25.52 3.58
N ILE A 169 14.75 -25.48 4.91
CA ILE A 169 14.83 -24.24 5.69
C ILE A 169 16.13 -23.45 5.54
N PRO A 170 17.32 -24.07 5.35
CA PRO A 170 18.55 -23.32 5.16
C PRO A 170 18.51 -22.43 3.91
N SER A 171 17.83 -22.87 2.85
CA SER A 171 17.67 -22.10 1.61
C SER A 171 16.79 -20.85 1.83
N LEU A 172 15.66 -21.02 2.53
CA LEU A 172 14.78 -19.90 2.88
C LEU A 172 15.47 -18.90 3.81
N LYS A 173 16.16 -19.37 4.85
CA LYS A 173 16.93 -18.50 5.76
C LYS A 173 18.02 -17.73 5.03
N LYS A 174 18.74 -18.39 4.09
CA LYS A 174 19.74 -17.72 3.25
C LYS A 174 19.10 -16.64 2.38
N SER A 175 17.96 -16.92 1.76
CA SER A 175 17.23 -15.95 0.93
C SER A 175 16.79 -14.73 1.75
N LEU A 176 16.24 -14.96 2.94
CA LEU A 176 15.83 -13.91 3.87
C LEU A 176 17.02 -13.07 4.37
N LYS A 177 18.14 -13.71 4.73
CA LYS A 177 19.38 -13.01 5.11
C LYS A 177 19.89 -12.11 3.99
N GLN A 178 19.79 -12.54 2.74
CA GLN A 178 20.14 -11.69 1.60
C GLN A 178 19.21 -10.49 1.45
N ALA A 179 17.94 -10.60 1.85
CA ALA A 179 16.98 -9.50 1.77
C ALA A 179 17.15 -8.49 2.91
N LEU A 180 17.28 -8.98 4.14
CA LEU A 180 17.24 -8.14 5.34
C LEU A 180 18.63 -7.86 5.92
N GLY A 181 19.66 -8.61 5.51
CA GLY A 181 21.03 -8.50 6.03
C GLY A 181 21.26 -9.25 7.35
N GLU A 182 20.23 -9.89 7.91
CA GLU A 182 20.27 -10.51 9.23
C GLU A 182 19.68 -11.93 9.23
N ASP A 183 20.07 -12.73 10.21
CA ASP A 183 19.50 -14.06 10.42
C ASP A 183 18.21 -13.97 11.24
N TYR A 184 17.21 -14.75 10.83
CA TYR A 184 15.91 -14.85 11.50
C TYR A 184 15.64 -16.30 11.93
N GLU A 185 14.94 -16.43 13.05
CA GLU A 185 14.44 -17.67 13.59
C GLU A 185 12.99 -17.90 13.15
N PHE A 186 12.67 -19.12 12.75
CA PHE A 186 11.31 -19.54 12.44
C PHE A 186 10.84 -20.46 13.56
N VAL A 187 9.80 -20.04 14.27
CA VAL A 187 9.32 -20.69 15.48
C VAL A 187 8.00 -21.38 15.18
N ILE A 188 7.98 -22.71 15.32
CA ILE A 188 6.80 -23.54 15.04
C ILE A 188 6.65 -24.55 16.17
N ASN A 189 5.45 -24.64 16.73
CA ASN A 189 5.07 -25.75 17.61
C ASN A 189 4.38 -26.83 16.77
N TRP A 190 5.15 -27.79 16.25
CA TRP A 190 4.63 -28.83 15.34
C TRP A 190 3.53 -29.69 15.96
N GLU A 191 3.60 -29.99 17.25
CA GLU A 191 2.60 -30.80 17.95
C GLU A 191 1.26 -30.06 18.05
N ASP A 192 1.29 -28.79 18.48
CA ASP A 192 0.08 -27.95 18.54
C ASP A 192 -0.52 -27.76 17.14
N VAL A 193 0.34 -27.48 16.15
CA VAL A 193 -0.10 -27.30 14.76
C VAL A 193 -0.77 -28.58 14.25
N TYR A 194 -0.17 -29.74 14.47
CA TYR A 194 -0.72 -31.02 14.04
C TYR A 194 -2.06 -31.34 14.73
N LEU A 195 -2.11 -31.25 16.06
CA LEU A 195 -3.30 -31.59 16.85
C LEU A 195 -4.51 -30.73 16.47
N LYS A 196 -4.31 -29.43 16.30
CA LYS A 196 -5.37 -28.52 15.87
C LYS A 196 -5.78 -28.79 14.42
N ALA A 197 -4.84 -29.06 13.53
CA ALA A 197 -5.13 -29.35 12.13
C ALA A 197 -6.02 -30.61 11.98
N ILE A 198 -5.68 -31.72 12.66
CA ILE A 198 -6.47 -32.95 12.57
C ILE A 198 -7.83 -32.84 13.28
N SER A 199 -7.92 -32.00 14.31
CA SER A 199 -9.19 -31.71 15.00
C SER A 199 -10.13 -30.91 14.09
N ALA A 200 -9.60 -29.92 13.39
CA ALA A 200 -10.38 -29.04 12.50
C ALA A 200 -10.68 -29.67 11.13
N LYS A 201 -9.78 -30.50 10.57
CA LYS A 201 -9.90 -31.11 9.24
C LYS A 201 -10.16 -32.61 9.30
N LYS A 202 -11.25 -33.02 9.94
CA LYS A 202 -11.60 -34.44 10.14
C LYS A 202 -11.71 -35.24 8.85
N ASP A 203 -12.16 -34.62 7.76
CA ASP A 203 -12.33 -35.27 6.46
C ASP A 203 -11.03 -35.32 5.63
N CYS A 204 -9.93 -34.73 6.11
CA CYS A 204 -8.66 -34.63 5.38
C CYS A 204 -7.45 -34.91 6.29
N ILE A 205 -7.63 -35.75 7.33
CA ILE A 205 -6.56 -36.11 8.27
C ILE A 205 -5.36 -36.70 7.54
N ASP A 206 -5.58 -37.60 6.57
CA ASP A 206 -4.49 -38.24 5.82
C ASP A 206 -3.66 -37.22 5.04
N TRP A 207 -4.32 -36.21 4.45
CA TRP A 207 -3.66 -35.14 3.70
C TRP A 207 -2.80 -34.27 4.62
N VAL A 208 -3.34 -33.84 5.76
CA VAL A 208 -2.58 -33.06 6.76
C VAL A 208 -1.41 -33.89 7.31
N THR A 209 -1.68 -35.15 7.68
CA THR A 209 -0.72 -36.06 8.31
C THR A 209 0.47 -36.35 7.39
N SER A 210 0.25 -36.45 6.08
CA SER A 210 1.31 -36.73 5.12
C SER A 210 2.02 -35.49 4.57
N ARG A 211 1.52 -34.26 4.81
CA ARG A 211 2.01 -33.03 4.15
C ARG A 211 2.21 -31.82 5.07
N LEU A 212 2.18 -31.99 6.40
CA LEU A 212 2.24 -30.88 7.34
C LEU A 212 3.44 -29.94 7.14
N GLY A 213 4.63 -30.50 6.99
CA GLY A 213 5.87 -29.75 6.76
C GLY A 213 5.84 -28.99 5.44
N GLU A 214 5.32 -29.61 4.37
CA GLU A 214 5.14 -28.97 3.06
C GLU A 214 4.18 -27.78 3.13
N ILE A 215 3.04 -27.95 3.82
CA ILE A 215 2.03 -26.91 3.97
C ILE A 215 2.59 -25.70 4.71
N VAL A 216 3.26 -25.91 5.85
CA VAL A 216 3.85 -24.80 6.63
C VAL A 216 5.00 -24.14 5.87
N TYR A 217 5.83 -24.93 5.17
CA TYR A 217 6.89 -24.41 4.31
C TYR A 217 6.34 -23.41 3.29
N ALA A 218 5.23 -23.73 2.63
CA ALA A 218 4.64 -22.87 1.61
C ALA A 218 4.26 -21.45 2.12
N TYR A 219 3.80 -21.32 3.37
CA TYR A 219 3.52 -20.00 3.96
C TYR A 219 4.80 -19.19 4.17
N PHE A 220 5.85 -19.80 4.70
CA PHE A 220 7.14 -19.12 4.87
C PHE A 220 7.77 -18.78 3.52
N GLU A 221 7.74 -19.70 2.55
CA GLU A 221 8.26 -19.44 1.21
C GLU A 221 7.56 -18.24 0.57
N SER A 222 6.23 -18.17 0.63
CA SER A 222 5.48 -17.03 0.10
C SER A 222 5.85 -15.73 0.83
N LEU A 223 5.87 -15.73 2.16
CA LEU A 223 6.27 -14.55 2.94
C LEU A 223 7.66 -14.04 2.52
N ILE A 224 8.64 -14.95 2.47
CA ILE A 224 10.03 -14.61 2.13
C ILE A 224 10.11 -14.13 0.68
N LYS A 225 9.33 -14.68 -0.24
CA LYS A 225 9.24 -14.18 -1.62
C LYS A 225 8.78 -12.72 -1.67
N TYR A 226 7.70 -12.36 -0.98
CA TYR A 226 7.23 -10.97 -0.96
C TYR A 226 8.18 -10.03 -0.23
N MET A 227 8.82 -10.47 0.86
CA MET A 227 9.88 -9.70 1.51
C MET A 227 11.06 -9.47 0.55
N ASN A 228 11.48 -10.48 -0.20
CA ASN A 228 12.51 -10.33 -1.22
C ASN A 228 12.11 -9.31 -2.30
N ASP A 229 10.89 -9.40 -2.81
CA ASP A 229 10.43 -8.52 -3.89
C ASP A 229 10.38 -7.04 -3.50
N ASN A 230 10.15 -6.76 -2.21
CA ASN A 230 10.08 -5.41 -1.66
C ASN A 230 11.40 -4.95 -1.04
N ALA A 231 11.95 -5.66 -0.05
CA ALA A 231 13.10 -5.21 0.76
C ALA A 231 14.44 -5.28 0.01
N LYS A 232 14.64 -6.22 -0.93
CA LYS A 232 15.91 -6.25 -1.71
C LYS A 232 16.10 -5.05 -2.62
N LYS A 233 15.00 -4.41 -3.03
CA LYS A 233 14.98 -3.33 -4.02
C LYS A 233 14.82 -1.95 -3.38
N ASP A 234 14.54 -1.91 -2.08
CA ASP A 234 14.13 -0.68 -1.40
C ASP A 234 14.68 -0.63 0.03
N ASP A 235 15.66 0.24 0.24
CA ASP A 235 16.36 0.37 1.52
C ASP A 235 15.46 0.89 2.65
N LEU A 236 14.46 1.73 2.36
CA LEU A 236 13.50 2.20 3.38
C LEU A 236 12.66 1.04 3.89
N ILE A 237 12.13 0.23 2.96
CA ILE A 237 11.36 -0.94 3.32
C ILE A 237 12.23 -1.89 4.17
N ARG A 238 13.44 -2.18 3.71
CA ARG A 238 14.39 -3.05 4.42
C ARG A 238 14.72 -2.55 5.83
N SER A 239 15.04 -1.26 5.99
CA SER A 239 15.37 -0.70 7.30
C SER A 239 14.19 -0.75 8.26
N GLU A 240 12.99 -0.49 7.77
CA GLU A 240 11.77 -0.51 8.57
C GLU A 240 11.39 -1.92 9.00
N PHE A 241 11.57 -2.92 8.12
CA PHE A 241 11.44 -4.33 8.52
C PHE A 241 12.37 -4.70 9.67
N VAL A 242 13.66 -4.37 9.54
CA VAL A 242 14.68 -4.72 10.55
C VAL A 242 14.40 -4.00 11.87
N ASN A 243 13.95 -2.75 11.82
CA ASN A 243 13.60 -1.97 12.99
C ASN A 243 12.36 -2.52 13.71
N VAL A 244 11.29 -2.77 12.94
CA VAL A 244 10.02 -3.21 13.53
C VAL A 244 10.10 -4.66 14.01
N ILE A 245 10.79 -5.57 13.31
CA ILE A 245 10.92 -6.99 13.69
C ILE A 245 12.28 -7.26 14.37
N HIS A 246 12.62 -6.43 15.36
CA HIS A 246 13.94 -6.42 16.00
C HIS A 246 14.28 -7.70 16.79
N THR A 247 13.29 -8.52 17.16
CA THR A 247 13.52 -9.82 17.83
C THR A 247 14.03 -10.91 16.88
N LYS A 248 13.86 -10.67 15.56
CA LYS A 248 14.25 -11.59 14.48
C LYS A 248 13.54 -12.94 14.53
N LYS A 249 12.31 -12.98 15.04
CA LYS A 249 11.50 -14.21 15.14
C LYS A 249 10.22 -14.12 14.32
N PHE A 250 9.99 -15.17 13.52
CA PHE A 250 8.75 -15.37 12.78
C PHE A 250 8.04 -16.61 13.33
N TYR A 251 6.82 -16.43 13.85
CA TYR A 251 6.01 -17.49 14.42
C TYR A 251 4.97 -17.97 13.42
N PHE A 252 4.70 -19.27 13.44
CA PHE A 252 3.52 -19.85 12.79
C PHE A 252 2.52 -20.27 13.85
N VAL A 253 1.34 -19.67 13.85
CA VAL A 253 0.32 -19.90 14.87
C VAL A 253 -1.07 -20.03 14.26
N TYR A 254 -1.96 -20.70 14.99
CA TYR A 254 -3.38 -20.64 14.69
C TYR A 254 -4.05 -19.47 15.38
N ASP A 255 -4.98 -18.83 14.69
CA ASP A 255 -5.82 -17.76 15.19
C ASP A 255 -7.22 -17.89 14.56
N GLU A 256 -8.24 -18.09 15.40
CA GLU A 256 -9.63 -18.27 14.95
C GLU A 256 -10.32 -16.92 14.67
N ASP A 257 -9.77 -15.82 15.19
CA ASP A 257 -10.37 -14.49 15.16
C ASP A 257 -9.99 -13.68 13.90
N ILE A 258 -9.08 -14.19 13.07
CA ILE A 258 -8.73 -13.52 11.81
C ILE A 258 -9.91 -13.54 10.83
N ASN A 259 -10.07 -12.51 9.99
CA ASN A 259 -11.22 -12.44 9.09
C ASN A 259 -11.08 -13.32 7.83
N ASP A 260 -9.85 -13.65 7.42
CA ASP A 260 -9.54 -14.38 6.19
C ASP A 260 -8.93 -15.78 6.49
N TYR A 261 -8.48 -16.53 5.48
CA TYR A 261 -7.83 -17.84 5.63
C TYR A 261 -6.53 -17.75 6.44
N ASN A 262 -5.80 -16.65 6.26
CA ASN A 262 -4.54 -16.35 6.92
C ASN A 262 -4.30 -14.84 7.00
N ALA A 263 -3.43 -14.43 7.90
CA ALA A 263 -3.04 -13.03 8.09
C ALA A 263 -1.58 -12.94 8.57
N ILE A 264 -0.97 -11.78 8.35
CA ILE A 264 0.30 -11.42 8.99
C ILE A 264 0.01 -10.35 10.03
N GLU A 265 0.63 -10.50 11.19
CA GLU A 265 0.66 -9.48 12.22
C GLU A 265 2.10 -9.27 12.69
N VAL A 266 2.44 -8.03 13.02
CA VAL A 266 3.67 -7.73 13.73
C VAL A 266 3.30 -7.15 15.08
N LYS A 267 3.80 -7.79 16.14
CA LYS A 267 3.47 -7.48 17.52
C LYS A 267 4.70 -7.69 18.39
N ASP A 268 4.98 -6.75 19.28
CA ASP A 268 6.07 -6.82 20.26
C ASP A 268 7.45 -7.15 19.64
N GLY A 269 7.69 -6.67 18.41
CA GLY A 269 8.94 -6.91 17.69
C GLY A 269 9.05 -8.26 16.98
N GLU A 270 7.97 -9.06 16.96
CA GLU A 270 7.88 -10.39 16.37
C GLU A 270 6.89 -10.40 15.21
N LEU A 271 7.11 -11.24 14.20
CA LEU A 271 6.17 -11.44 13.11
C LEU A 271 5.40 -12.74 13.29
N TYR A 272 4.10 -12.69 13.09
CA TYR A 272 3.19 -13.83 13.22
C TYR A 272 2.55 -14.12 11.86
N ILE A 273 2.74 -15.34 11.37
CA ILE A 273 1.91 -15.97 10.34
C ILE A 273 0.74 -16.62 11.08
N LYS A 274 -0.44 -16.03 10.94
CA LYS A 274 -1.68 -16.50 11.57
C LYS A 274 -2.52 -17.22 10.53
N VAL A 275 -2.99 -18.42 10.86
CA VAL A 275 -3.81 -19.24 9.97
C VAL A 275 -5.06 -19.69 10.72
N LYS A 276 -6.20 -19.87 10.03
CA LYS A 276 -7.34 -20.57 10.63
C LYS A 276 -7.13 -22.08 10.58
N PRO A 277 -7.42 -22.84 11.65
CA PRO A 277 -7.26 -24.30 11.66
C PRO A 277 -7.90 -25.01 10.46
N GLU A 278 -9.15 -24.66 10.14
CA GLU A 278 -9.93 -25.20 9.02
C GLU A 278 -9.41 -24.76 7.64
N SER A 279 -8.60 -23.69 7.60
CA SER A 279 -8.04 -23.12 6.37
C SER A 279 -6.58 -23.49 6.13
N LEU A 280 -5.97 -24.34 6.99
CA LEU A 280 -4.57 -24.74 6.84
C LEU A 280 -4.26 -25.24 5.42
N GLY A 281 -3.33 -24.57 4.74
CA GLY A 281 -2.89 -24.93 3.39
C GLY A 281 -3.82 -24.45 2.26
N THR A 282 -4.88 -23.72 2.60
CA THR A 282 -5.65 -22.93 1.64
C THR A 282 -4.99 -21.56 1.50
N ASN A 283 -4.76 -21.15 0.25
CA ASN A 283 -4.23 -19.82 -0.11
C ASN A 283 -2.97 -19.42 0.69
N SER A 284 -1.93 -20.24 0.64
CA SER A 284 -0.63 -19.99 1.29
C SER A 284 0.16 -18.80 0.71
N SER A 285 -0.42 -18.07 -0.26
CA SER A 285 0.12 -16.83 -0.83
C SER A 285 -0.01 -15.68 0.17
N ILE A 286 0.84 -15.70 1.21
CA ILE A 286 0.89 -14.69 2.25
C ILE A 286 2.03 -13.70 2.01
N GLY A 287 1.89 -12.46 2.48
CA GLY A 287 2.94 -11.43 2.40
C GLY A 287 2.72 -10.34 1.35
N TYR A 288 1.66 -10.43 0.53
CA TYR A 288 1.34 -9.39 -0.46
C TYR A 288 1.02 -8.02 0.19
N ASN A 289 0.55 -8.01 1.43
CA ASN A 289 0.24 -6.82 2.23
C ASN A 289 1.33 -6.52 3.27
N ILE A 290 2.54 -7.12 3.16
CA ILE A 290 3.55 -6.99 4.22
C ILE A 290 3.94 -5.53 4.50
N VAL A 291 3.98 -4.68 3.47
CA VAL A 291 4.26 -3.24 3.60
C VAL A 291 3.20 -2.50 4.42
N ASP A 292 1.98 -3.04 4.50
CA ASP A 292 0.89 -2.46 5.31
C ASP A 292 0.96 -2.88 6.77
N VAL A 293 1.50 -4.07 7.02
CA VAL A 293 1.61 -4.63 8.37
C VAL A 293 2.86 -4.11 9.09
N ILE A 294 3.91 -3.73 8.35
CA ILE A 294 5.08 -3.08 8.93
C ILE A 294 4.75 -1.64 9.29
N LYS A 295 4.46 -1.44 10.58
CA LYS A 295 4.21 -0.15 11.19
C LYS A 295 5.05 -0.04 12.45
N ASP A 296 5.94 0.95 12.51
CA ASP A 296 6.58 1.32 13.77
C ASP A 296 5.49 1.85 14.72
N PRO A 297 5.30 1.25 15.91
CA PRO A 297 4.27 1.71 16.84
C PRO A 297 4.49 3.13 17.35
N ASN A 298 5.71 3.67 17.21
CA ASN A 298 6.05 5.04 17.59
C ASN A 298 5.93 6.03 16.42
N ASP A 299 5.65 5.55 15.21
CA ASP A 299 5.48 6.39 14.03
C ASP A 299 4.01 6.47 13.63
N VAL A 300 3.62 7.70 13.31
CA VAL A 300 2.28 8.04 12.85
C VAL A 300 2.11 7.64 11.38
N LEU A 301 3.18 7.72 10.59
CA LEU A 301 3.15 7.44 9.16
C LEU A 301 3.39 5.96 8.89
N PRO A 302 2.45 5.25 8.24
CA PRO A 302 2.71 3.90 7.77
C PRO A 302 3.89 3.86 6.79
N LEU A 303 4.57 2.71 6.70
CA LEU A 303 5.69 2.51 5.78
C LEU A 303 5.33 2.87 4.34
N ARG A 304 4.14 2.49 3.90
CA ARG A 304 3.62 2.84 2.57
C ARG A 304 3.57 4.34 2.32
N THR A 305 3.18 5.11 3.34
CA THR A 305 3.10 6.58 3.29
C THR A 305 4.48 7.21 3.26
N LYS A 306 5.41 6.74 4.12
CA LYS A 306 6.82 7.15 4.08
C LYS A 306 7.43 6.93 2.69
N LYS A 307 7.14 5.78 2.08
CA LYS A 307 7.59 5.46 0.72
C LYS A 307 7.03 6.41 -0.32
N SER A 308 5.72 6.72 -0.28
CA SER A 308 5.11 7.73 -1.17
C SER A 308 5.77 9.10 -1.00
N ILE A 309 6.03 9.54 0.24
CA ILE A 309 6.74 10.80 0.51
C ILE A 309 8.15 10.77 -0.11
N ARG A 310 8.95 9.73 0.15
CA ARG A 310 10.30 9.63 -0.43
C ARG A 310 10.28 9.63 -1.96
N ASP A 311 9.46 8.77 -2.54
CA ASP A 311 9.50 8.49 -3.98
C ASP A 311 8.85 9.60 -4.83
N GLU A 312 7.84 10.28 -4.30
CA GLU A 312 7.00 11.21 -5.07
C GLU A 312 7.17 12.66 -4.62
N TRP A 313 7.53 12.90 -3.35
CA TRP A 313 7.81 14.25 -2.85
C TRP A 313 9.31 14.53 -2.79
N GLU A 314 10.09 13.80 -1.99
CA GLU A 314 11.50 14.12 -1.73
C GLU A 314 12.35 14.03 -3.00
N LYS A 315 12.03 13.08 -3.88
CA LYS A 315 12.68 12.92 -5.17
C LYS A 315 12.38 14.06 -6.15
N GLU A 316 11.14 14.56 -6.16
CA GLU A 316 10.65 15.51 -7.17
C GLU A 316 10.78 16.97 -6.74
N ILE A 317 10.82 17.25 -5.42
CA ILE A 317 10.91 18.62 -4.87
C ILE A 317 12.12 19.43 -5.36
N PRO A 318 13.32 18.86 -5.66
CA PRO A 318 14.42 19.63 -6.24
C PRO A 318 14.07 20.22 -7.62
N GLY A 319 13.24 19.53 -8.40
CA GLY A 319 12.75 20.02 -9.70
C GLY A 319 11.88 21.26 -9.54
N LEU A 320 10.94 21.23 -8.59
CA LEU A 320 10.09 22.38 -8.25
C LEU A 320 10.90 23.56 -7.70
N LYS A 321 11.88 23.32 -6.83
CA LYS A 321 12.81 24.36 -6.35
C LYS A 321 13.53 25.05 -7.51
N LYS A 322 14.03 24.28 -8.48
CA LYS A 322 14.70 24.82 -9.66
C LYS A 322 13.77 25.65 -10.52
N GLN A 323 12.55 25.17 -10.80
CA GLN A 323 11.55 25.90 -11.58
C GLN A 323 11.17 27.23 -10.90
N LEU A 324 10.94 27.20 -9.59
CA LEU A 324 10.59 28.38 -8.82
C LEU A 324 11.74 29.41 -8.81
N LYS A 325 12.99 28.95 -8.64
CA LYS A 325 14.18 29.81 -8.74
C LYS A 325 14.34 30.45 -10.11
N GLN A 326 14.09 29.71 -11.19
CA GLN A 326 14.15 30.25 -12.56
C GLN A 326 13.10 31.34 -12.79
N CYS A 327 11.93 31.18 -12.18
CA CYS A 327 10.81 32.10 -12.27
C CYS A 327 11.00 33.37 -11.44
N LEU A 328 11.42 33.23 -10.17
CA LEU A 328 11.47 34.34 -9.22
C LEU A 328 12.87 34.93 -9.00
N GLY A 329 13.92 34.17 -9.32
CA GLY A 329 15.32 34.53 -9.05
C GLY A 329 15.81 34.20 -7.64
N GLU A 330 14.94 33.69 -6.78
CA GLU A 330 15.20 33.46 -5.35
C GLU A 330 14.99 31.99 -4.97
N ASP A 331 15.69 31.52 -3.95
CA ASP A 331 15.50 30.18 -3.39
C ASP A 331 14.36 30.18 -2.36
N TYR A 332 13.46 29.21 -2.48
CA TYR A 332 12.32 29.04 -1.56
C TYR A 332 12.39 27.73 -0.79
N GLN A 333 11.89 27.77 0.45
CA GLN A 333 11.69 26.61 1.29
C GLN A 333 10.26 26.09 1.16
N PHE A 334 10.11 24.77 1.17
CA PHE A 334 8.83 24.08 1.24
C PHE A 334 8.70 23.49 2.63
N LYS A 335 7.66 23.90 3.36
CA LYS A 335 7.39 23.50 4.74
C LYS A 335 6.12 22.67 4.77
N VAL A 336 6.27 21.40 5.13
CA VAL A 336 5.20 20.41 5.16
C VAL A 336 5.39 19.56 6.40
N ASP A 337 4.36 19.47 7.24
CA ASP A 337 4.29 18.49 8.32
C ASP A 337 3.45 17.29 7.84
N PHE A 338 4.13 16.28 7.32
CA PHE A 338 3.47 15.10 6.75
C PHE A 338 2.67 14.33 7.80
N SER A 339 3.17 14.26 9.03
CA SER A 339 2.53 13.51 10.11
C SER A 339 1.24 14.19 10.53
N GLU A 340 1.27 15.51 10.75
CA GLU A 340 0.08 16.28 11.09
C GLU A 340 -0.98 16.21 9.99
N ILE A 341 -0.58 16.43 8.74
CA ILE A 341 -1.49 16.32 7.58
C ILE A 341 -2.10 14.91 7.53
N TYR A 342 -1.28 13.86 7.63
CA TYR A 342 -1.76 12.48 7.57
C TYR A 342 -2.77 12.17 8.68
N VAL A 343 -2.52 12.58 9.92
CA VAL A 343 -3.46 12.37 11.03
C VAL A 343 -4.79 13.06 10.76
N GLN A 344 -4.76 14.33 10.34
CA GLN A 344 -5.98 15.08 10.12
C GLN A 344 -6.80 14.55 8.94
N ILE A 345 -6.17 14.18 7.82
CA ILE A 345 -6.90 13.65 6.66
C ILE A 345 -7.49 12.27 6.95
N ILE A 346 -6.78 11.41 7.70
CA ILE A 346 -7.29 10.08 8.05
C ILE A 346 -8.48 10.19 9.00
N LYS A 347 -8.40 11.11 9.99
CA LYS A 347 -9.50 11.42 10.90
C LYS A 347 -10.73 11.97 10.15
N ALA A 348 -10.52 12.81 9.14
CA ALA A 348 -11.61 13.36 8.33
C ALA A 348 -12.19 12.36 7.31
N ASN A 349 -11.44 11.31 6.93
CA ASN A 349 -11.79 10.39 5.85
C ASN A 349 -11.57 8.91 6.22
N GLU A 350 -12.20 8.46 7.30
CA GLU A 350 -12.01 7.11 7.86
C GLU A 350 -12.25 5.96 6.85
N TYR A 351 -13.03 6.20 5.79
CA TYR A 351 -13.36 5.21 4.77
C TYR A 351 -12.35 5.09 3.62
N ASN A 352 -11.38 6.01 3.50
CA ASN A 352 -10.47 6.08 2.34
C ASN A 352 -8.97 6.13 2.75
N THR A 353 -8.64 5.53 3.90
CA THR A 353 -7.29 5.57 4.48
C THR A 353 -6.22 4.94 3.61
N ASP A 354 -6.58 3.92 2.81
CA ASP A 354 -5.65 3.23 1.91
C ASP A 354 -5.14 4.13 0.78
N TRP A 355 -6.00 4.95 0.17
CA TRP A 355 -5.60 5.87 -0.90
C TRP A 355 -4.61 6.93 -0.41
N PHE A 356 -4.93 7.59 0.72
CA PHE A 356 -4.03 8.56 1.33
C PHE A 356 -2.70 7.94 1.70
N SER A 357 -2.72 6.70 2.23
CA SER A 357 -1.50 6.00 2.60
C SER A 357 -0.59 5.68 1.41
N ARG A 358 -1.15 5.58 0.20
CA ARG A 358 -0.43 5.31 -1.07
C ARG A 358 0.05 6.56 -1.80
N SER A 359 -0.57 7.71 -1.57
CA SER A 359 -0.46 8.86 -2.49
C SER A 359 -0.20 10.20 -1.80
N LEU A 360 0.04 10.22 -0.48
CA LEU A 360 0.29 11.46 0.26
C LEU A 360 1.42 12.30 -0.37
N GLY A 361 2.54 11.68 -0.72
CA GLY A 361 3.68 12.36 -1.35
C GLY A 361 3.30 13.01 -2.69
N ASN A 362 2.70 12.26 -3.61
CA ASN A 362 2.25 12.76 -4.90
C ASN A 362 1.19 13.88 -4.78
N VAL A 363 0.20 13.73 -3.90
CA VAL A 363 -0.84 14.75 -3.73
C VAL A 363 -0.25 16.06 -3.23
N ILE A 364 0.62 15.99 -2.22
CA ILE A 364 1.33 17.17 -1.70
C ILE A 364 2.18 17.81 -2.80
N PHE A 365 2.92 17.00 -3.57
CA PHE A 365 3.66 17.47 -4.73
C PHE A 365 2.77 18.22 -5.74
N GLN A 366 1.56 17.72 -6.04
CA GLN A 366 0.62 18.34 -6.97
C GLN A 366 0.18 19.74 -6.53
N TYR A 367 -0.13 19.93 -5.24
CA TYR A 367 -0.48 21.25 -4.70
C TYR A 367 0.62 22.28 -5.00
N PHE A 368 1.88 21.94 -4.71
CA PHE A 368 2.99 22.85 -4.97
C PHE A 368 3.32 23.00 -6.45
N SER A 369 3.27 21.93 -7.22
CA SER A 369 3.53 21.95 -8.66
C SER A 369 2.55 22.86 -9.41
N SER A 370 1.26 22.77 -9.08
CA SER A 370 0.24 23.64 -9.68
C SER A 370 0.38 25.09 -9.23
N LEU A 371 0.63 25.33 -7.93
CA LEU A 371 0.92 26.68 -7.43
C LEU A 371 2.08 27.34 -8.18
N ILE A 372 3.20 26.63 -8.32
CA ILE A 372 4.40 27.15 -8.98
C ILE A 372 4.13 27.45 -10.45
N LYS A 373 3.41 26.56 -11.15
CA LYS A 373 3.00 26.80 -12.54
C LYS A 373 2.15 28.07 -12.67
N ASN A 374 1.23 28.32 -11.75
CA ASN A 374 0.41 29.53 -11.75
C ASN A 374 1.26 30.77 -11.47
N ILE A 375 2.14 30.74 -10.46
CA ILE A 375 3.10 31.83 -10.18
C ILE A 375 3.94 32.14 -11.42
N GLU A 376 4.48 31.11 -12.07
CA GLU A 376 5.27 31.25 -13.29
C GLU A 376 4.48 31.89 -14.43
N ASN A 377 3.23 31.47 -14.64
CA ASN A 377 2.37 32.03 -15.69
C ASN A 377 2.12 33.53 -15.52
N TYR A 378 2.03 34.01 -14.28
CA TYR A 378 1.78 35.42 -14.01
C TYR A 378 3.06 36.26 -14.01
N THR A 379 4.09 35.80 -13.32
CA THR A 379 5.35 36.56 -13.16
C THR A 379 6.19 36.62 -14.43
N LYS A 380 6.05 35.67 -15.36
CA LYS A 380 6.68 35.75 -16.70
C LYS A 380 6.05 36.82 -17.59
N LYS A 381 4.77 37.12 -17.40
CA LYS A 381 4.04 38.09 -18.23
C LYS A 381 4.23 39.53 -17.73
N ASP A 382 4.46 39.68 -16.44
CA ASP A 382 4.48 40.98 -15.78
C ASP A 382 5.52 41.04 -14.64
N ASP A 383 6.51 41.91 -14.81
CA ASP A 383 7.59 42.19 -13.87
C ASP A 383 7.13 42.87 -12.57
N LEU A 384 6.06 43.66 -12.59
CA LEU A 384 5.45 44.22 -11.39
C LEU A 384 4.80 43.12 -10.56
N VAL A 385 4.08 42.17 -11.19
CA VAL A 385 3.53 41.01 -10.46
C VAL A 385 4.65 40.20 -9.81
N ARG A 386 5.75 39.97 -10.53
CA ARG A 386 6.93 39.29 -9.97
C ARG A 386 7.49 40.03 -8.76
N GLN A 387 7.65 41.36 -8.84
CA GLN A 387 8.21 42.14 -7.75
C GLN A 387 7.27 42.18 -6.54
N GLU A 388 5.99 42.45 -6.74
CA GLU A 388 5.00 42.45 -5.67
C GLU A 388 4.89 41.08 -4.99
N PHE A 389 4.93 39.98 -5.77
CA PHE A 389 4.98 38.64 -5.19
C PHE A 389 6.22 38.47 -4.30
N LEU A 390 7.41 38.84 -4.79
CA LEU A 390 8.66 38.79 -4.02
C LEU A 390 8.59 39.63 -2.74
N ASP A 391 7.96 40.79 -2.76
CA ASP A 391 7.87 41.64 -1.57
C ASP A 391 6.91 41.03 -0.53
N LEU A 392 5.79 40.46 -1.00
CA LEU A 392 4.79 39.81 -0.16
C LEU A 392 5.26 38.48 0.44
N THR A 393 6.12 37.73 -0.25
CA THR A 393 6.64 36.45 0.23
C THR A 393 8.04 36.59 0.83
N SER A 394 8.27 37.64 1.62
CA SER A 394 9.57 38.04 2.18
C SER A 394 10.34 36.94 2.92
N THR A 395 9.64 35.96 3.53
CA THR A 395 10.27 34.81 4.21
C THR A 395 10.79 33.73 3.27
N ARG A 396 10.45 33.82 1.98
CA ARG A 396 10.77 32.84 0.94
C ARG A 396 10.36 31.41 1.32
N SER A 397 9.20 31.27 1.95
CA SER A 397 8.68 29.98 2.38
C SER A 397 7.26 29.72 1.90
N PHE A 398 7.03 28.52 1.37
CA PHE A 398 5.71 28.01 1.03
C PHE A 398 5.34 26.90 2.00
N HIS A 399 4.12 26.95 2.51
CA HIS A 399 3.60 26.03 3.51
C HIS A 399 2.40 25.29 2.95
N LEU A 400 2.26 24.01 3.29
CA LEU A 400 1.01 23.27 3.12
C LEU A 400 0.50 22.91 4.50
N VAL A 401 -0.71 23.36 4.80
CA VAL A 401 -1.38 23.12 6.09
C VAL A 401 -2.80 22.64 5.86
N VAL A 402 -3.34 21.93 6.85
CA VAL A 402 -4.74 21.52 6.90
C VAL A 402 -5.51 22.51 7.76
N ASP A 403 -6.68 22.93 7.27
CA ASP A 403 -7.53 23.92 7.93
C ASP A 403 -9.01 23.61 7.67
N ASN A 404 -9.76 23.37 8.75
CA ASN A 404 -11.18 23.04 8.69
C ASN A 404 -12.07 24.25 8.38
N GLU A 405 -11.55 25.48 8.50
CA GLU A 405 -12.27 26.71 8.18
C GLU A 405 -12.29 27.01 6.67
N VAL A 406 -11.52 26.26 5.87
CA VAL A 406 -11.57 26.35 4.41
C VAL A 406 -12.86 25.70 3.91
N GLU A 407 -13.82 26.53 3.47
CA GLU A 407 -15.11 26.07 2.96
C GLU A 407 -15.02 25.33 1.61
N ASP A 408 -14.00 25.65 0.80
CA ASP A 408 -13.76 25.04 -0.51
C ASP A 408 -12.68 23.93 -0.47
N TYR A 409 -12.12 23.53 -1.62
CA TYR A 409 -11.04 22.53 -1.70
C TYR A 409 -9.74 23.01 -1.05
N HIS A 410 -9.37 24.26 -1.32
CA HIS A 410 -8.15 24.87 -0.80
C HIS A 410 -8.24 26.41 -0.86
N ASP A 411 -7.42 27.07 -0.07
CA ASP A 411 -7.21 28.52 -0.10
C ASP A 411 -5.71 28.83 -0.12
N VAL A 412 -5.32 29.97 -0.72
CA VAL A 412 -3.96 30.47 -0.72
C VAL A 412 -3.93 31.85 -0.08
N LYS A 413 -3.17 31.97 1.02
CA LYS A 413 -2.97 33.24 1.73
C LYS A 413 -1.49 33.54 1.89
N ILE A 414 -1.19 34.83 2.04
CA ILE A 414 0.12 35.29 2.51
C ILE A 414 -0.04 35.73 3.96
N MET A 415 0.73 35.10 4.85
CA MET A 415 0.72 35.36 6.29
C MET A 415 2.16 35.51 6.76
N ASP A 416 2.47 36.63 7.41
CA ASP A 416 3.80 36.95 7.94
C ASP A 416 4.94 36.76 6.92
N GLY A 417 4.68 37.11 5.66
CA GLY A 417 5.65 36.98 4.58
C GLY A 417 5.85 35.56 4.03
N GLY A 418 5.07 34.57 4.49
CA GLY A 418 5.03 33.20 3.94
C GLY A 418 3.75 32.97 3.14
N LEU A 419 3.82 32.13 2.10
CA LEU A 419 2.64 31.72 1.33
C LEU A 419 2.14 30.38 1.86
N TYR A 420 0.87 30.30 2.24
CA TYR A 420 0.22 29.12 2.80
C TYR A 420 -0.82 28.60 1.84
N ILE A 421 -0.70 27.33 1.47
CA ILE A 421 -1.77 26.54 0.87
C ILE A 421 -2.50 25.90 2.06
N MET A 422 -3.72 26.32 2.32
CA MET A 422 -4.58 25.74 3.35
C MET A 422 -5.58 24.82 2.68
N VAL A 423 -5.71 23.59 3.16
CA VAL A 423 -6.54 22.57 2.54
C VAL A 423 -7.54 22.03 3.55
N ASN A 424 -8.80 21.93 3.16
CA ASN A 424 -9.80 21.26 3.99
C ASN A 424 -9.47 19.75 4.02
N PRO A 425 -9.28 19.13 5.21
CA PRO A 425 -8.88 17.72 5.29
C PRO A 425 -9.92 16.75 4.69
N GLU A 426 -11.22 17.07 4.69
CA GLU A 426 -12.26 16.26 4.02
C GLU A 426 -12.17 16.31 2.50
N ARG A 427 -11.48 17.32 1.95
CA ARG A 427 -11.31 17.53 0.51
C ARG A 427 -9.86 17.38 0.05
N PHE A 428 -9.00 16.84 0.91
CA PHE A 428 -7.58 16.71 0.61
C PHE A 428 -7.35 15.87 -0.66
N GLY A 429 -6.60 16.43 -1.60
CA GLY A 429 -6.31 15.82 -2.90
C GLY A 429 -7.40 16.02 -3.96
N ASN A 430 -8.57 16.51 -3.60
CA ASN A 430 -9.57 16.95 -4.58
C ASN A 430 -9.17 18.34 -5.10
N ASN A 431 -9.13 18.49 -6.42
CA ASN A 431 -8.73 19.73 -7.09
C ASN A 431 -7.42 20.31 -6.54
N ALA A 432 -6.35 19.51 -6.46
CA ALA A 432 -5.02 19.93 -6.02
C ALA A 432 -4.33 20.91 -7.00
N SER A 433 -4.99 22.04 -7.29
CA SER A 433 -4.57 23.05 -8.26
C SER A 433 -4.69 24.49 -7.72
N PRO A 434 -4.00 24.81 -6.61
CA PRO A 434 -4.07 26.13 -6.00
C PRO A 434 -3.41 27.24 -6.83
N GLY A 435 -3.79 28.48 -6.52
CA GLY A 435 -3.13 29.69 -7.03
C GLY A 435 -3.56 30.16 -8.42
N TYR A 436 -4.64 29.62 -9.00
CA TYR A 436 -5.16 30.10 -10.29
C TYR A 436 -5.63 31.56 -10.24
N ASP A 437 -5.98 32.06 -9.06
CA ASP A 437 -6.41 33.42 -8.77
C ASP A 437 -5.38 34.19 -7.92
N ILE A 438 -4.12 33.73 -7.87
CA ILE A 438 -3.11 34.28 -6.96
C ILE A 438 -2.96 35.79 -7.12
N VAL A 439 -2.93 36.31 -8.35
CA VAL A 439 -2.78 37.76 -8.61
C VAL A 439 -3.98 38.58 -8.12
N GLU A 440 -5.17 38.00 -8.09
CA GLU A 440 -6.36 38.64 -7.53
C GLU A 440 -6.31 38.70 -6.00
N ARG A 441 -5.65 37.72 -5.37
CA ARG A 441 -5.48 37.61 -3.92
C ARG A 441 -4.22 38.30 -3.39
N LEU A 442 -3.22 38.58 -4.23
CA LEU A 442 -2.02 39.31 -3.81
C LEU A 442 -2.37 40.75 -3.44
N HIS A 443 -2.29 41.04 -2.15
CA HIS A 443 -2.48 42.37 -1.61
C HIS A 443 -1.56 42.57 -0.40
N ALA A 444 -0.73 43.61 -0.44
CA ALA A 444 0.10 43.94 0.72
C ALA A 444 -0.79 44.48 1.85
N PRO A 445 -0.54 44.09 3.11
CA PRO A 445 -1.34 44.55 4.24
C PRO A 445 -1.46 46.08 4.31
N ASP A 446 -0.38 46.79 3.95
CA ASP A 446 -0.30 48.26 4.01
C ASP A 446 -0.59 48.94 2.66
N SER A 447 -0.95 48.19 1.61
CA SER A 447 -1.29 48.79 0.31
C SER A 447 -2.79 48.97 0.21
N VAL A 448 -3.22 50.11 -0.37
CA VAL A 448 -4.62 50.32 -0.74
C VAL A 448 -4.99 49.54 -2.00
N LEU A 449 -4.04 49.45 -2.94
CA LEU A 449 -4.28 48.87 -4.25
C LEU A 449 -3.81 47.40 -4.30
N PRO A 450 -4.69 46.45 -4.66
CA PRO A 450 -4.26 45.08 -4.92
C PRO A 450 -3.41 45.02 -6.18
N VAL A 451 -2.58 43.97 -6.30
CA VAL A 451 -1.59 43.84 -7.38
C VAL A 451 -2.26 43.90 -8.75
N ILE A 452 -3.41 43.23 -8.93
CA ILE A 452 -4.17 43.28 -10.19
C ILE A 452 -4.57 44.71 -10.59
N THR A 453 -4.86 45.59 -9.62
CA THR A 453 -5.19 47.00 -9.87
C THR A 453 -3.96 47.79 -10.25
N LYS A 454 -2.84 47.60 -9.53
CA LYS A 454 -1.56 48.24 -9.88
C LYS A 454 -1.13 47.86 -11.31
N VAL A 455 -1.31 46.60 -11.70
CA VAL A 455 -1.05 46.10 -13.05
C VAL A 455 -1.94 46.81 -14.08
N ASN A 456 -3.25 46.89 -13.82
CA ASN A 456 -4.17 47.59 -14.72
C ASN A 456 -3.81 49.08 -14.86
N ILE A 457 -3.55 49.79 -13.75
CA ILE A 457 -3.08 51.18 -13.75
C ILE A 457 -1.81 51.32 -14.59
N ARG A 458 -0.84 50.42 -14.41
CA ARG A 458 0.43 50.49 -15.15
C ARG A 458 0.21 50.37 -16.66
N TYR A 459 -0.60 49.41 -17.11
CA TYR A 459 -0.84 49.21 -18.54
C TYR A 459 -1.77 50.25 -19.17
N GLN A 460 -2.82 50.65 -18.47
CA GLN A 460 -3.89 51.47 -19.02
C GLN A 460 -3.68 52.95 -18.77
N TRP A 461 -3.13 53.31 -17.62
CA TRP A 461 -2.80 54.70 -17.28
C TRP A 461 -1.33 55.00 -17.55
N THR A 462 -0.40 54.43 -16.77
CA THR A 462 1.02 54.85 -16.76
C THR A 462 1.66 54.77 -18.15
N LYS A 463 1.40 53.71 -18.92
CA LYS A 463 1.96 53.55 -20.27
C LYS A 463 1.27 54.42 -21.33
N LYS A 464 -0.03 54.68 -21.20
CA LYS A 464 -0.80 55.43 -22.23
C LYS A 464 -0.81 56.94 -22.00
N ILE A 465 -0.66 57.39 -20.75
CA ILE A 465 -0.79 58.80 -20.38
C ILE A 465 0.21 59.74 -21.06
N PRO A 466 1.48 59.36 -21.37
CA PRO A 466 2.40 60.27 -22.06
C PRO A 466 1.94 60.64 -23.46
N ALA A 467 1.34 59.70 -24.20
CA ALA A 467 0.81 59.95 -25.54
C ALA A 467 -0.39 60.90 -25.49
N LEU A 468 -1.28 60.72 -24.49
CA LEU A 468 -2.42 61.59 -24.30
C LEU A 468 -2.01 63.01 -23.88
N LYS A 469 -1.06 63.14 -22.94
CA LYS A 469 -0.47 64.43 -22.55
C LYS A 469 0.18 65.14 -23.73
N LYS A 470 0.90 64.40 -24.59
CA LYS A 470 1.48 64.96 -25.82
C LYS A 470 0.40 65.47 -26.77
N LYS A 471 -0.66 64.69 -26.99
CA LYS A 471 -1.80 65.09 -27.85
C LYS A 471 -2.43 66.40 -27.38
N LEU A 472 -2.64 66.54 -26.07
CA LEU A 472 -3.16 67.78 -25.49
C LEU A 472 -2.15 68.93 -25.64
N LYS A 473 -0.88 68.71 -25.29
CA LYS A 473 0.20 69.71 -25.40
C LYS A 473 0.38 70.24 -26.82
N ASP A 474 0.33 69.37 -27.83
CA ASP A 474 0.47 69.78 -29.23
C ASP A 474 -0.71 70.67 -29.67
N ALA A 475 -1.92 70.41 -29.12
CA ALA A 475 -3.13 71.15 -29.45
C ALA A 475 -3.24 72.50 -28.74
N VAL A 476 -2.88 72.57 -27.44
CA VAL A 476 -3.03 73.77 -26.60
C VAL A 476 -1.72 74.54 -26.41
N ARG A 477 -0.60 73.99 -26.89
CA ARG A 477 0.78 74.54 -26.79
C ARG A 477 1.29 74.74 -25.36
N GLU A 478 0.60 74.17 -24.38
CA GLU A 478 0.98 74.20 -22.98
C GLU A 478 1.12 72.79 -22.41
N GLU A 479 1.98 72.63 -21.42
CA GLU A 479 2.11 71.38 -20.70
C GLU A 479 1.11 71.33 -19.54
N ILE A 480 0.19 70.37 -19.61
CA ILE A 480 -0.87 70.18 -18.63
C ILE A 480 -0.58 68.94 -17.77
N GLU A 481 -0.65 69.11 -16.46
CA GLU A 481 -0.54 68.04 -15.49
C GLU A 481 -1.90 67.37 -15.27
N PHE A 482 -1.92 66.03 -15.29
CA PHE A 482 -3.08 65.24 -14.89
C PHE A 482 -2.82 64.69 -13.50
N VAL A 483 -3.68 65.04 -12.55
CA VAL A 483 -3.55 64.70 -11.13
C VAL A 483 -4.61 63.67 -10.77
N VAL A 484 -4.16 62.50 -10.33
CA VAL A 484 -5.02 61.35 -10.00
C VAL A 484 -4.54 60.74 -8.69
N ASP A 485 -5.48 60.54 -7.77
CA ASP A 485 -5.28 59.80 -6.52
C ASP A 485 -5.94 58.41 -6.66
N PHE A 486 -5.17 57.44 -7.14
CA PHE A 486 -5.69 56.10 -7.38
C PHE A 486 -6.14 55.39 -6.11
N ASP A 487 -5.51 55.67 -4.96
CA ASP A 487 -5.85 55.06 -3.68
C ASP A 487 -7.25 55.52 -3.24
N ASN A 488 -7.49 56.83 -3.28
CA ASN A 488 -8.81 57.39 -2.98
C ASN A 488 -9.89 56.90 -3.97
N ILE A 489 -9.57 56.86 -5.27
CA ILE A 489 -10.50 56.36 -6.29
C ILE A 489 -10.83 54.89 -6.07
N PHE A 490 -9.85 54.05 -5.75
CA PHE A 490 -10.08 52.65 -5.49
C PHE A 490 -10.99 52.42 -4.26
N GLU A 491 -10.74 53.12 -3.15
CA GLU A 491 -11.57 52.96 -1.95
C GLU A 491 -13.01 53.46 -2.15
N ILE A 492 -13.18 54.57 -2.87
CA ILE A 492 -14.53 55.06 -3.21
C ILE A 492 -15.23 54.09 -4.17
N ALA A 493 -14.53 53.57 -5.18
CA ALA A 493 -15.08 52.59 -6.12
C ALA A 493 -15.54 51.33 -5.39
N LYS A 494 -14.69 50.80 -4.51
CA LYS A 494 -14.95 49.61 -3.69
C LYS A 494 -16.14 49.79 -2.76
N LYS A 495 -16.31 50.98 -2.16
CA LYS A 495 -17.44 51.30 -1.28
C LYS A 495 -18.77 51.42 -2.03
N ASN A 496 -18.74 51.90 -3.27
CA ASN A 496 -19.94 52.25 -4.04
C ASN A 496 -20.27 51.27 -5.17
N SER A 497 -19.47 50.22 -5.38
CA SER A 497 -19.79 49.18 -6.35
C SER A 497 -20.95 48.33 -5.83
N ASN A 498 -22.15 48.56 -6.39
CA ASN A 498 -23.38 47.86 -6.02
C ASN A 498 -23.49 46.44 -6.58
N ASP A 499 -22.67 46.12 -7.59
CA ASP A 499 -22.68 44.83 -8.25
C ASP A 499 -21.51 44.02 -7.69
N GLY A 500 -21.67 42.72 -7.48
CA GLY A 500 -20.57 41.80 -7.16
C GLY A 500 -19.44 41.75 -8.23
N GLY A 501 -19.42 42.69 -9.18
CA GLY A 501 -18.38 42.91 -10.17
C GLY A 501 -17.13 43.53 -9.55
N ASN A 502 -16.05 42.76 -9.56
CA ASN A 502 -14.68 43.17 -9.21
C ASN A 502 -14.05 44.13 -10.25
N TRP A 503 -14.82 44.95 -10.96
CA TRP A 503 -14.31 45.82 -12.03
C TRP A 503 -13.29 46.83 -11.50
N HIS A 504 -13.52 47.38 -10.30
CA HIS A 504 -12.60 48.31 -9.65
C HIS A 504 -11.23 47.68 -9.39
N LYS A 505 -11.14 46.34 -9.33
CA LYS A 505 -9.86 45.63 -9.22
C LYS A 505 -9.15 45.52 -10.57
N SER A 506 -9.86 45.18 -11.64
CA SER A 506 -9.26 44.80 -12.92
C SER A 506 -9.31 45.87 -14.02
N GLN A 507 -10.03 46.98 -13.82
CA GLN A 507 -10.30 48.00 -14.85
C GLN A 507 -10.07 49.46 -14.39
N LEU A 508 -9.62 49.70 -13.15
CA LEU A 508 -9.51 51.06 -12.59
C LEU A 508 -8.71 52.03 -13.45
N GLY A 509 -7.53 51.62 -13.90
CA GLY A 509 -6.66 52.41 -14.77
C GLY A 509 -7.28 52.69 -16.14
N GLU A 510 -8.01 51.73 -16.71
CA GLU A 510 -8.75 51.91 -17.96
C GLU A 510 -9.89 52.92 -17.80
N THR A 511 -10.68 52.77 -16.74
CA THR A 511 -11.77 53.69 -16.40
C THR A 511 -11.26 55.11 -16.22
N VAL A 512 -10.21 55.31 -15.42
CA VAL A 512 -9.60 56.62 -15.19
C VAL A 512 -9.02 57.18 -16.49
N TYR A 513 -8.33 56.37 -17.29
CA TYR A 513 -7.82 56.79 -18.59
C TYR A 513 -8.94 57.27 -19.52
N GLY A 514 -10.07 56.58 -19.56
CA GLY A 514 -11.22 56.92 -20.39
C GLY A 514 -11.76 58.34 -20.13
N TYR A 515 -11.81 58.76 -18.86
CA TYR A 515 -12.20 60.14 -18.51
C TYR A 515 -11.24 61.16 -19.13
N PHE A 516 -9.93 61.00 -18.93
CA PHE A 516 -8.97 61.96 -19.51
C PHE A 516 -8.95 61.90 -21.04
N GLU A 517 -9.08 60.71 -21.64
CA GLU A 517 -9.08 60.54 -23.09
C GLU A 517 -10.26 61.26 -23.74
N SER A 518 -11.46 61.08 -23.20
CA SER A 518 -12.68 61.73 -23.71
C SER A 518 -12.64 63.24 -23.50
N LEU A 519 -12.16 63.72 -22.35
CA LEU A 519 -11.97 65.14 -22.09
C LEU A 519 -11.03 65.77 -23.12
N VAL A 520 -9.85 65.17 -23.32
CA VAL A 520 -8.88 65.67 -24.30
C VAL A 520 -9.47 65.64 -25.71
N ALA A 521 -10.21 64.60 -26.09
CA ALA A 521 -10.85 64.52 -27.40
C ALA A 521 -11.83 65.68 -27.64
N ASN A 522 -12.58 66.10 -26.61
CA ASN A 522 -13.48 67.24 -26.69
C ASN A 522 -12.75 68.58 -26.69
N ILE A 523 -11.69 68.75 -25.89
CA ILE A 523 -10.87 69.98 -25.90
C ILE A 523 -10.30 70.23 -27.29
N ILE A 524 -9.69 69.21 -27.91
CA ILE A 524 -8.95 69.42 -29.16
C ILE A 524 -9.83 69.60 -30.39
N LYS A 525 -11.14 69.33 -30.26
CA LYS A 525 -12.09 69.26 -31.37
C LYS A 525 -12.33 70.61 -32.05
N ASP A 526 -12.25 71.71 -31.30
CA ASP A 526 -12.57 73.06 -31.77
C ASP A 526 -11.54 74.08 -31.26
N ASP A 527 -11.11 75.00 -32.13
CA ASP A 527 -10.09 76.00 -31.82
C ASP A 527 -10.51 76.94 -30.68
N MET A 528 -11.78 77.35 -30.64
CA MET A 528 -12.29 78.23 -29.58
C MET A 528 -12.32 77.53 -28.23
N VAL A 529 -12.65 76.23 -28.20
CA VAL A 529 -12.60 75.44 -26.96
C VAL A 529 -11.17 75.33 -26.43
N ARG A 530 -10.18 75.14 -27.33
CA ARG A 530 -8.76 75.08 -26.92
C ARG A 530 -8.29 76.41 -26.35
N ASP A 531 -8.60 77.52 -27.01
CA ASP A 531 -8.17 78.85 -26.56
C ASP A 531 -8.81 79.22 -25.22
N ASN A 532 -10.11 78.99 -25.06
CA ASN A 532 -10.82 79.19 -23.78
C ASN A 532 -10.25 78.30 -22.67
N PHE A 533 -9.99 77.02 -22.95
CA PHE A 533 -9.38 76.11 -21.97
C PHE A 533 -8.04 76.63 -21.44
N VAL A 534 -7.16 77.15 -22.32
CA VAL A 534 -5.87 77.73 -21.91
C VAL A 534 -6.06 78.98 -21.05
N GLU A 535 -7.05 79.81 -21.37
CA GLU A 535 -7.35 81.04 -20.62
C GLU A 535 -7.85 80.74 -19.20
N ILE A 536 -8.72 79.75 -19.03
CA ILE A 536 -9.36 79.46 -17.74
C ILE A 536 -8.56 78.51 -16.85
N VAL A 537 -7.78 77.57 -17.41
CA VAL A 537 -6.99 76.57 -16.66
C VAL A 537 -5.56 77.06 -16.41
N THR A 538 -5.45 78.21 -15.74
CA THR A 538 -4.17 78.93 -15.51
C THR A 538 -3.14 78.16 -14.67
N THR A 539 -3.57 77.23 -13.80
CA THR A 539 -2.66 76.38 -13.01
C THR A 539 -2.06 75.24 -13.83
N LYS A 540 -2.59 74.99 -15.04
CA LYS A 540 -2.20 73.89 -15.93
C LYS A 540 -2.42 72.51 -15.32
N LYS A 541 -3.44 72.37 -14.47
CA LYS A 541 -3.78 71.10 -13.81
C LYS A 541 -5.20 70.66 -14.12
N ILE A 542 -5.35 69.36 -14.38
CA ILE A 542 -6.64 68.68 -14.46
C ILE A 542 -6.67 67.62 -13.38
N TYR A 543 -7.67 67.70 -12.50
CA TYR A 543 -7.90 66.75 -11.42
C TYR A 543 -9.06 65.82 -11.77
N LEU A 544 -8.97 64.55 -11.38
CA LEU A 544 -10.15 63.68 -11.26
C LEU A 544 -10.50 63.55 -9.77
N ILE A 545 -11.68 64.04 -9.40
CA ILE A 545 -12.15 64.03 -8.01
C ILE A 545 -13.55 63.45 -7.91
N PHE A 546 -13.91 63.02 -6.70
CA PHE A 546 -15.29 62.74 -6.36
C PHE A 546 -15.95 63.97 -5.76
N ASP A 547 -17.21 64.17 -6.11
CA ASP A 547 -18.02 65.25 -5.60
C ASP A 547 -19.45 64.74 -5.38
N GLU A 548 -19.94 64.83 -4.16
CA GLU A 548 -21.30 64.40 -3.79
C GLU A 548 -22.38 65.34 -4.36
N GLU A 549 -22.02 66.57 -4.75
CA GLU A 549 -22.94 67.50 -5.41
C GLU A 549 -23.24 67.10 -6.86
N VAL A 550 -22.45 66.19 -7.44
CA VAL A 550 -22.67 65.69 -8.80
C VAL A 550 -23.74 64.60 -8.76
N THR A 551 -24.98 65.01 -9.04
CA THR A 551 -26.15 64.12 -9.08
C THR A 551 -26.32 63.37 -10.40
N ASN A 552 -25.44 63.60 -11.38
CA ASN A 552 -25.42 62.92 -12.68
C ASN A 552 -24.10 62.15 -12.86
N TYR A 553 -23.80 61.59 -14.04
CA TYR A 553 -22.63 60.73 -14.24
C TYR A 553 -21.29 61.43 -13.94
N ASN A 554 -21.10 62.62 -14.48
CA ASN A 554 -19.89 63.42 -14.33
C ASN A 554 -20.17 64.87 -14.71
N ASP A 555 -19.30 65.78 -14.26
CA ASP A 555 -19.35 67.20 -14.56
C ASP A 555 -17.93 67.80 -14.62
N LEU A 556 -17.81 68.99 -15.21
CA LEU A 556 -16.58 69.77 -15.25
C LEU A 556 -16.73 71.06 -14.44
N LEU A 557 -15.72 71.37 -13.63
CA LEU A 557 -15.67 72.61 -12.86
C LEU A 557 -14.29 73.24 -12.99
N VAL A 558 -14.23 74.52 -13.38
CA VAL A 558 -13.01 75.32 -13.23
C VAL A 558 -13.08 76.05 -11.90
N LYS A 559 -12.11 75.78 -11.04
CA LYS A 559 -12.00 76.40 -9.72
C LYS A 559 -10.55 76.69 -9.40
N ASP A 560 -10.28 77.90 -8.91
CA ASP A 560 -8.93 78.34 -8.54
C ASP A 560 -7.90 78.15 -9.67
N GLY A 561 -8.34 78.31 -10.93
CA GLY A 561 -7.51 78.14 -12.13
C GLY A 561 -7.16 76.69 -12.50
N ALA A 562 -7.76 75.68 -11.87
CA ALA A 562 -7.62 74.28 -12.26
C ALA A 562 -8.95 73.72 -12.79
N LEU A 563 -8.87 72.72 -13.67
CA LEU A 563 -10.06 71.99 -14.14
C LEU A 563 -10.25 70.72 -13.31
N TYR A 564 -11.47 70.49 -12.84
CA TYR A 564 -11.85 69.30 -12.09
C TYR A 564 -12.84 68.49 -12.92
N ILE A 565 -12.47 67.26 -13.26
CA ILE A 565 -13.41 66.21 -13.64
C ILE A 565 -14.04 65.72 -12.33
N ARG A 566 -15.31 66.05 -12.13
CA ARG A 566 -16.06 65.69 -10.94
C ARG A 566 -16.95 64.50 -11.24
N VAL A 567 -16.86 63.46 -10.43
CA VAL A 567 -17.64 62.22 -10.61
C VAL A 567 -18.44 61.94 -9.34
N GLY A 568 -19.73 61.71 -9.49
CA GLY A 568 -20.55 61.27 -8.36
C GLY A 568 -20.10 59.87 -7.89
N PRO A 569 -19.94 59.60 -6.58
CA PRO A 569 -19.39 58.33 -6.09
C PRO A 569 -20.08 57.07 -6.64
N SER A 570 -21.40 57.12 -6.84
CA SER A 570 -22.20 56.00 -7.37
C SER A 570 -22.14 55.85 -8.89
N TYR A 571 -21.51 56.80 -9.62
CA TYR A 571 -21.46 56.83 -11.08
C TYR A 571 -20.06 56.59 -11.65
N LEU A 572 -19.07 56.32 -10.80
CA LEU A 572 -17.71 56.04 -11.24
C LEU A 572 -17.67 54.89 -12.26
N GLY A 573 -17.03 55.15 -13.40
CA GLY A 573 -16.94 54.19 -14.50
C GLY A 573 -18.13 54.19 -15.45
N THR A 574 -19.21 54.90 -15.11
CA THR A 574 -20.35 55.06 -16.02
C THR A 574 -20.13 56.27 -16.93
N ASN A 575 -20.31 56.07 -18.24
CA ASN A 575 -20.16 57.11 -19.26
C ASN A 575 -18.83 57.88 -19.20
N SER A 576 -17.73 57.19 -18.83
CA SER A 576 -16.38 57.78 -18.78
C SER A 576 -15.91 58.27 -20.15
N ASN A 577 -16.45 57.72 -21.23
CA ASN A 577 -16.19 58.13 -22.61
C ASN A 577 -16.97 59.39 -23.05
N ASN A 578 -17.83 59.96 -22.20
CA ASN A 578 -18.65 61.12 -22.54
C ASN A 578 -18.28 62.39 -21.76
N ILE A 579 -17.14 62.44 -21.06
CA ILE A 579 -16.75 63.65 -20.32
C ILE A 579 -16.28 64.77 -21.26
N GLY A 580 -16.62 66.01 -20.90
CA GLY A 580 -16.19 67.20 -21.65
C GLY A 580 -17.06 67.56 -22.84
N TYR A 581 -18.21 66.91 -23.05
CA TYR A 581 -19.19 67.35 -24.05
C TYR A 581 -19.71 68.77 -23.77
N ASN A 582 -19.71 69.18 -22.50
CA ASN A 582 -20.14 70.49 -22.00
C ASN A 582 -18.96 71.44 -21.72
N ILE A 583 -17.75 71.15 -22.18
CA ILE A 583 -16.58 71.99 -21.89
C ILE A 583 -16.68 73.42 -22.46
N ILE A 584 -17.58 73.65 -23.42
CA ILE A 584 -17.85 74.99 -23.96
C ILE A 584 -18.68 75.85 -22.99
N ASP A 585 -19.39 75.22 -22.06
CA ASP A 585 -20.24 75.89 -21.06
C ASP A 585 -19.48 76.19 -19.75
N VAL A 586 -18.21 75.77 -19.67
CA VAL A 586 -17.29 75.93 -18.53
C VAL A 586 -16.30 77.04 -18.81
#